data_AF-A0A485BC97-F1
#
_entry.id   AF-A0A485BC97-F1
#
_cell.length_a   1.000
_cell.length_b   1.000
_cell.length_c   1.000
_cell.angle_alpha   90.00
_cell.angle_beta   90.00
_cell.angle_gamma   90.00
#
_symmetry.space_group_name_H-M   'P 1'
#
loop_
_entity.id
_entity.type
_entity.pdbx_description
1 polymer ?
#
loop_
_entity_poly.entity_id
_entity_poly.type
_entity_poly.pdbx_seq_one_letter_code
_entity_poly.pdbx_strand_id
1 'polypeptide(L)'
;MHQAVCAYAERAAEKLRVEKQYCRAVSVFMRTSPHAENEAFYAPQASGRLATPSDDTRDIIRVAIHALDRVWKDGFSLYESRHHAG
;
A
#
# COMPACT_ATOMS: atom_id res chain seq x y z
N MET A 1 10.79 1.00 2.26
CA MET A 1 9.68 0.76 1.30
C MET A 1 8.40 1.52 1.64
N HIS A 2 8.02 1.65 2.91
CA HIS A 2 6.80 2.39 3.30
C HIS A 2 6.75 3.83 2.76
N GLN A 3 7.85 4.59 2.79
CA GLN A 3 7.88 5.96 2.24
C GLN A 3 7.51 6.01 0.75
N ALA A 4 8.00 5.07 -0.06
CA ALA A 4 7.65 5.00 -1.47
C ALA A 4 6.15 4.70 -1.64
N VAL A 5 5.62 3.73 -0.89
CA VAL A 5 4.19 3.40 -0.93
C VAL A 5 3.32 4.58 -0.47
N CYS A 6 3.71 5.30 0.58
CA CYS A 6 3.01 6.52 1.01
C CYS A 6 3.00 7.58 -0.09
N ALA A 7 4.15 7.90 -0.70
CA ALA A 7 4.22 8.89 -1.77
C ALA A 7 3.36 8.50 -3.00
N TYR A 8 3.32 7.21 -3.35
CA TYR A 8 2.44 6.71 -4.41
C TYR A 8 0.96 6.80 -4.03
N ALA A 9 0.61 6.42 -2.79
CA ALA A 9 -0.75 6.50 -2.28
C ALA A 9 -1.26 7.94 -2.20
N GLU A 10 -0.41 8.89 -1.81
CA GLU A 10 -0.71 10.33 -1.79
C GLU A 10 -1.07 10.85 -3.18
N ARG A 11 -0.22 10.55 -4.18
CA ARG A 11 -0.47 10.93 -5.58
C ARG A 11 -1.73 10.28 -6.14
N ALA A 12 -1.97 9.01 -5.81
CA ALA A 12 -3.18 8.31 -6.23
C ALA A 12 -4.44 8.96 -5.62
N ALA A 13 -4.40 9.31 -4.33
CA ALA A 13 -5.48 10.01 -3.64
C ALA A 13 -5.71 11.41 -4.22
N GLU A 14 -4.65 12.14 -4.55
CA GLU A 14 -4.73 13.43 -5.24
C GLU A 14 -5.44 13.31 -6.59
N LYS A 15 -5.06 12.31 -7.39
CA LYS A 15 -5.70 12.05 -8.68
C LYS A 15 -7.20 11.75 -8.53
N LEU A 16 -7.59 10.94 -7.54
CA LEU A 16 -8.99 10.64 -7.24
C LEU A 16 -9.79 11.91 -6.94
N ARG A 17 -9.24 12.81 -6.11
CA ARG A 17 -9.88 14.10 -5.79
C ARG A 17 -10.04 15.00 -7.01
N VAL A 18 -9.00 15.10 -7.84
CA VAL A 18 -9.04 15.88 -9.09
C VAL A 18 -10.12 15.34 -10.04
N GLU A 19 -10.23 14.03 -10.15
CA GLU A 19 -11.20 13.36 -11.02
C GLU A 19 -12.60 13.21 -10.38
N LYS A 20 -12.79 13.66 -9.12
CA LYS A 20 -14.01 13.48 -8.32
C LYS A 20 -14.45 12.02 -8.23
N GLN A 21 -13.49 11.12 -8.09
CA GLN A 21 -13.67 9.68 -7.99
C GLN A 21 -13.35 9.18 -6.58
N TYR A 22 -13.90 8.02 -6.24
CA TYR A 22 -13.62 7.34 -4.98
C TYR A 22 -13.01 5.98 -5.25
N CYS A 23 -12.07 5.55 -4.41
CA CYS A 23 -11.54 4.20 -4.48
C CYS A 23 -12.15 3.32 -3.39
N ARG A 24 -12.34 2.05 -3.71
CA ARG A 24 -12.73 1.03 -2.72
C ARG A 24 -11.66 -0.04 -2.54
N ALA A 25 -10.76 -0.21 -3.49
CA ALA A 25 -9.73 -1.22 -3.46
C ALA A 25 -8.36 -0.60 -3.73
N VAL A 26 -7.36 -1.03 -2.96
CA VAL A 26 -5.96 -0.63 -3.10
C VAL A 26 -5.14 -1.90 -3.28
N SER A 27 -4.28 -1.93 -4.30
CA SER A 27 -3.39 -3.06 -4.57
C SER A 27 -1.95 -2.59 -4.59
N VAL A 28 -1.09 -3.33 -3.87
CA VAL A 28 0.35 -3.10 -3.81
C VAL A 28 1.04 -4.30 -4.46
N PHE A 29 1.94 -4.02 -5.38
CA PHE A 29 2.74 -5.00 -6.09
C PHE A 29 4.22 -4.66 -5.93
N MET A 30 5.04 -5.68 -5.69
CA MET A 30 6.49 -5.56 -5.74
C MET A 30 7.00 -6.30 -6.97
N ARG A 31 8.02 -5.74 -7.61
CA ARG A 31 8.76 -6.42 -8.68
C ARG A 31 10.22 -6.35 -8.31
N THR A 32 10.87 -7.50 -8.19
CA THR A 32 12.33 -7.58 -8.21
C THR A 32 12.80 -7.44 -9.67
N SER A 33 13.97 -6.84 -9.86
CA SER A 33 14.50 -6.58 -11.21
C SER A 33 14.81 -7.90 -11.93
N PRO A 34 14.44 -8.07 -13.21
CA PRO A 34 14.77 -9.27 -13.99
C PRO A 34 16.26 -9.41 -14.32
N HIS A 35 17.12 -8.48 -13.90
CA HIS A 35 18.58 -8.57 -14.02
C HIS A 35 19.27 -9.28 -12.84
N ALA A 36 18.51 -9.80 -11.88
CA ALA A 36 19.04 -10.78 -10.94
C ALA A 36 19.16 -12.12 -11.67
N GLU A 37 20.34 -12.39 -12.22
CA GLU A 37 20.69 -13.69 -12.78
C GLU A 37 20.38 -14.77 -11.73
N ASN A 38 19.44 -15.67 -12.04
CA ASN A 38 19.19 -16.94 -11.34
C ASN A 38 18.15 -17.00 -10.19
N GLU A 39 17.27 -16.01 -10.00
CA GLU A 39 16.15 -16.13 -9.04
C GLU A 39 14.78 -16.19 -9.72
N ALA A 40 13.96 -17.16 -9.31
CA ALA A 40 12.56 -17.28 -9.75
C ALA A 40 11.84 -15.95 -9.56
N PHE A 41 11.17 -15.48 -10.61
CA PHE A 41 10.46 -14.20 -10.63
C PHE A 41 9.53 -14.05 -9.41
N TYR A 42 9.99 -13.32 -8.39
CA TYR A 42 9.25 -13.10 -7.16
C TYR A 42 8.56 -11.73 -7.24
N ALA A 43 7.27 -11.76 -7.57
CA ALA A 43 6.42 -10.58 -7.69
C ALA A 43 5.23 -10.68 -6.72
N PRO A 44 5.44 -10.58 -5.40
CA PRO A 44 4.35 -10.65 -4.44
C PRO A 44 3.43 -9.44 -4.63
N GLN A 45 2.12 -9.71 -4.66
CA GLN A 45 1.09 -8.69 -4.61
C GLN A 45 0.15 -8.93 -3.43
N ALA A 46 -0.37 -7.85 -2.86
CA ALA A 46 -1.50 -7.90 -1.94
C ALA A 46 -2.47 -6.77 -2.24
N SER A 47 -3.74 -7.02 -1.96
CA SER A 47 -4.81 -6.04 -2.11
C SER A 47 -5.62 -5.92 -0.84
N GLY A 48 -6.06 -4.70 -0.55
CA GLY A 48 -6.95 -4.39 0.56
C GLY A 48 -8.16 -3.61 0.06
N ARG A 49 -9.23 -3.63 0.87
CA ARG A 49 -10.50 -2.98 0.53
C ARG A 49 -10.93 -2.04 1.65
N LEU A 50 -11.44 -0.88 1.27
CA LEU A 50 -12.12 0.04 2.17
C LEU A 50 -13.58 -0.41 2.35
N ALA A 51 -14.09 -0.29 3.58
CA ALA A 51 -15.48 -0.58 3.89
C ALA A 51 -16.42 0.37 3.13
N THR A 52 -16.09 1.66 3.18
CA THR A 52 -16.75 2.75 2.46
C THR A 52 -15.81 3.28 1.38
N PRO A 53 -16.26 3.50 0.12
CA PRO A 53 -15.46 4.17 -0.89
C PRO A 53 -14.95 5.53 -0.40
N SER A 54 -13.67 5.82 -0.58
CA SER A 54 -13.03 7.04 -0.08
C SER A 54 -11.94 7.52 -1.05
N ASP A 55 -11.72 8.83 -1.05
CA ASP A 55 -10.62 9.55 -1.69
C ASP A 55 -9.69 10.19 -0.64
N ASP A 56 -9.93 9.90 0.65
CA ASP A 56 -9.11 10.34 1.76
C ASP A 56 -7.74 9.65 1.72
N THR A 57 -6.69 10.47 1.65
CA THR A 57 -5.31 10.02 1.60
C THR A 57 -4.95 9.10 2.78
N ARG A 58 -5.45 9.36 3.99
CA ARG A 58 -5.14 8.58 5.20
C ARG A 58 -5.73 7.19 5.12
N ASP A 59 -6.95 7.06 4.64
CA ASP A 59 -7.62 5.78 4.44
C ASP A 59 -6.89 4.95 3.38
N ILE A 60 -6.52 5.58 2.27
CA ILE A 60 -5.79 4.93 1.17
C ILE A 60 -4.40 4.49 1.64
N ILE A 61 -3.65 5.34 2.34
CA ILE A 61 -2.33 5.01 2.91
C ILE A 61 -2.47 3.86 3.91
N ARG A 62 -3.46 3.88 4.81
CA ARG A 62 -3.66 2.80 5.78
C ARG A 62 -3.83 1.45 5.09
N VAL A 63 -4.68 1.38 4.06
CA VAL A 63 -4.89 0.13 3.31
C VAL A 63 -3.65 -0.26 2.51
N ALA A 64 -2.94 0.72 1.93
CA ALA A 64 -1.70 0.47 1.20
C ALA A 64 -0.60 -0.08 2.12
N ILE A 65 -0.45 0.45 3.32
CA ILE A 65 0.50 -0.06 4.34
C ILE A 65 0.12 -1.47 4.77
N HIS A 66 -1.16 -1.74 5.05
CA HIS A 66 -1.58 -3.12 5.39
C HIS A 66 -1.42 -4.12 4.24
N ALA A 67 -1.57 -3.67 2.99
CA ALA A 67 -1.24 -4.50 1.83
C ALA A 67 0.27 -4.71 1.73
N LEU A 68 1.06 -3.65 1.93
CA LEU A 68 2.51 -3.70 1.98
C LEU A 68 2.99 -4.69 3.05
N ASP A 69 2.49 -4.61 4.28
CA ASP A 69 2.91 -5.50 5.37
C ASP A 69 2.61 -6.98 5.09
N ARG A 70 1.61 -7.29 4.25
CA ARG A 70 1.31 -8.65 3.81
C ARG A 70 2.29 -9.17 2.75
N VAL A 71 2.78 -8.30 1.86
CA VAL A 71 3.85 -8.66 0.90
C VAL A 71 5.25 -8.54 1.50
N TRP A 72 5.40 -7.72 2.54
CA TRP A 72 6.67 -7.39 3.20
C TRP A 72 7.01 -8.37 4.35
N LYS A 73 6.17 -9.39 4.56
CA LYS A 73 6.34 -10.44 5.59
C LYS A 73 7.17 -11.66 5.17
N ASP A 74 8.01 -11.53 4.16
CA ASP A 74 9.38 -12.08 4.22
C ASP A 74 10.30 -11.14 5.03
N GLY A 75 9.90 -10.79 6.27
CA GLY A 75 10.89 -10.44 7.30
C GLY A 75 10.82 -9.14 8.09
N PHE A 76 9.92 -8.16 7.91
CA PHE A 76 9.96 -6.98 8.82
C PHE A 76 8.60 -6.30 9.07
N SER A 77 7.79 -6.87 9.96
CA SER A 77 6.59 -6.20 10.50
C SER A 77 7.03 -5.19 11.56
N LEU A 78 6.92 -3.88 11.26
CA LEU A 78 7.18 -2.85 12.27
C LEU A 78 6.00 -2.79 13.24
N TYR A 79 6.34 -2.62 14.51
CA TYR A 79 5.42 -2.64 15.64
C TYR A 79 4.47 -1.42 15.60
N GLU A 80 3.21 -1.75 15.82
CA GLU A 80 2.06 -0.88 16.00
C GLU A 80 2.28 0.12 17.15
N SER A 81 2.57 1.38 16.83
CA SER A 81 2.45 2.48 17.81
C SER A 81 0.99 2.90 17.90
N ARG A 82 0.21 2.15 18.69
CA ARG A 82 -1.09 2.61 19.20
C ARG A 82 -0.86 3.84 20.08
N HIS A 83 -1.10 5.03 19.55
CA HIS A 83 -1.61 6.11 20.40
C HIS A 83 -3.13 5.96 20.46
N HIS A 84 -3.58 5.12 21.39
CA HIS A 84 -4.93 5.17 21.90
C HIS A 84 -4.97 6.38 22.84
N ALA A 85 -5.74 7.41 22.47
CA ALA A 85 -6.16 8.44 23.39
C ALA A 85 -7.06 7.79 24.46
N GLY A 86 -6.71 8.03 25.71
CA GLY A 86 -7.44 7.69 26.93
C GLY A 86 -7.00 8.63 28.02
#